data_AF-A0A927JMD2-F1
#
_entry.id   AF-A0A927JMD2-F1
#
_cell.length_a   1.000
_cell.length_b   1.000
_cell.length_c   1.000
_cell.angle_alpha   90.00
_cell.angle_beta   90.00
_cell.angle_gamma   90.00
#
_symmetry.space_group_name_H-M   'P 1'
#
loop_
_entity.id
_entity.type
_entity.pdbx_description
1 polymer ?
#
loop_
_entity_poly.entity_id
_entity_poly.type
_entity_poly.pdbx_seq_one_letter_code
_entity_poly.pdbx_strand_id
1 'polypeptide(L)' 'RTRNQARQDVFDYIECFYNPTRRHSTLGYLSPMDFEKQAHVA' A
#
# COMPACT_ATOMS: atom_id res chain seq x y z
N ARG A 1 -3.30 24.61 2.52
CA ARG A 1 -3.56 23.15 2.61
C ARG A 1 -4.51 22.90 3.79
N THR A 2 -5.54 22.08 3.63
CA THR A 2 -6.49 21.75 4.71
C THR A 2 -6.18 20.37 5.29
N ARG A 3 -6.69 20.07 6.49
CA ARG A 3 -6.55 18.75 7.11
C ARG A 3 -7.15 17.64 6.25
N ASN A 4 -8.29 17.91 5.59
CA ASN A 4 -8.94 16.94 4.73
C ASN A 4 -8.09 16.63 3.49
N GLN A 5 -7.47 17.64 2.89
CA GLN A 5 -6.56 17.42 1.76
C GLN A 5 -5.39 16.52 2.16
N ALA A 6 -4.75 16.79 3.30
CA ALA A 6 -3.65 15.95 3.77
C ALA A 6 -4.05 14.49 4.03
N ARG A 7 -5.30 14.24 4.48
CA ARG A 7 -5.80 12.87 4.66
C ARG A 7 -5.99 12.17 3.32
N GLN A 8 -6.51 12.88 2.31
CA GLN A 8 -6.64 12.34 0.96
C GLN A 8 -5.27 12.01 0.37
N ASP A 9 -4.32 12.95 0.46
CA ASP A 9 -2.97 12.76 -0.07
C ASP A 9 -2.28 11.53 0.56
N VAL A 10 -2.47 11.30 1.86
CA VAL A 10 -1.95 10.10 2.56
C VAL A 10 -2.66 8.83 2.12
N PHE A 11 -3.98 8.87 1.99
CA PHE A 11 -4.76 7.73 1.51
C PHE A 11 -4.32 7.31 0.09
N ASP A 12 -4.24 8.28 -0.82
CA ASP A 12 -3.81 8.05 -2.21
C ASP A 12 -2.38 7.48 -2.25
N TYR A 13 -1.49 7.98 -1.39
CA TYR A 13 -0.14 7.44 -1.28
C TYR A 13 -0.14 5.98 -0.81
N ILE A 14 -0.94 5.62 0.20
CA ILE A 14 -0.98 4.27 0.76
C ILE A 14 -1.60 3.30 -0.24
N GLU A 15 -2.80 3.59 -0.74
CA GLU A 15 -3.59 2.64 -1.54
C GLU A 15 -3.17 2.58 -3.01
N CYS A 16 -2.84 3.72 -3.62
CA CYS A 16 -2.54 3.76 -5.04
C CYS A 16 -1.06 3.57 -5.35
N PHE A 17 -0.17 3.79 -4.37
CA PHE A 17 1.28 3.69 -4.58
C PHE A 17 1.95 2.66 -3.67
N TYR A 18 1.85 2.82 -2.34
CA TYR A 18 2.63 2.02 -1.40
C TYR A 18 2.21 0.54 -1.42
N ASN A 19 0.95 0.25 -1.09
CA ASN A 19 0.42 -1.11 -1.01
C ASN A 19 0.57 -1.92 -2.31
N PRO A 20 0.31 -1.37 -3.53
CA PRO A 20 0.46 -2.14 -4.76
C PRO A 20 1.89 -2.20 -5.31
N THR A 21 2.74 -1.20 -5.04
CA THR A 21 4.02 -1.05 -5.77
C THR A 21 5.25 -1.32 -4.89
N ARG A 22 5.20 -0.99 -3.60
CA ARG A 22 6.41 -1.03 -2.76
C ARG A 22 6.75 -2.45 -2.36
N ARG A 23 7.89 -2.96 -2.82
CA ARG A 23 8.39 -4.29 -2.44
C ARG A 23 9.13 -4.29 -1.12
N HIS A 24 8.92 -5.34 -0.33
CA HIS A 24 9.58 -5.55 0.97
C HIS A 24 10.38 -6.84 0.98
N SER A 25 11.64 -6.79 1.40
CA SER A 25 12.52 -7.97 1.48
C SER A 25 12.00 -9.02 2.47
N THR A 26 11.35 -8.58 3.56
CA THR A 26 10.70 -9.45 4.54
C THR A 26 9.49 -10.20 3.99
N LEU A 27 8.86 -9.68 2.92
CA LEU A 27 7.75 -10.32 2.22
C LEU A 27 8.21 -11.10 0.99
N GLY A 28 9.49 -11.46 0.90
CA GLY A 28 10.03 -12.15 -0.28
C GLY A 28 10.09 -11.26 -1.53
N TYR A 29 10.28 -9.94 -1.35
CA TYR A 29 10.22 -8.93 -2.41
C TYR A 29 8.84 -8.78 -3.08
N LEU A 30 7.77 -9.12 -2.36
CA LEU A 30 6.40 -8.81 -2.76
C LEU A 30 5.96 -7.45 -2.23
N SER A 31 4.97 -6.86 -2.90
CA SER A 31 4.23 -5.73 -2.33
C SER A 31 3.28 -6.21 -1.22
N PRO A 32 2.87 -5.34 -0.28
CA PRO A 32 1.88 -5.71 0.73
C PRO A 32 0.62 -6.32 0.12
N MET A 33 0.10 -5.70 -0.94
CA MET A 33 -1.09 -6.17 -1.63
C MET A 33 -0.88 -7.54 -2.29
N ASP A 34 0.27 -7.77 -2.94
CA ASP A 34 0.54 -9.07 -3.57
C ASP A 34 0.77 -10.17 -2.53
N PHE A 35 1.36 -9.83 -1.39
CA PHE A 35 1.51 -10.74 -0.26
C PHE A 35 0.15 -11.17 0.29
N GLU A 36 -0.78 -10.24 0.51
CA GLU A 36 -2.15 -10.54 0.97
C GLU A 36 -2.95 -11.38 -0.03
N LYS A 37 -2.81 -11.09 -1.34
CA LYS A 37 -3.41 -11.90 -2.42
C LYS A 37 -2.93 -13.34 -2.40
N GLN A 38 -1.62 -13.56 -2.19
CA GLN A 38 -1.05 -14.90 -2.08
C GLN A 38 -1.48 -15.62 -0.80
N ALA A 39 -1.68 -14.88 0.29
CA ALA A 39 -2.19 -15.42 1.54
C ALA A 39 -3.70 -15.79 1.47
N HIS A 40 -4.38 -15.49 0.35
CA HIS A 40 -5.84 -15.61 0.19
C HIS A 40 -6.64 -14.81 1.23
N VAL A 41 -6.07 -13.70 1.72
CA VAL A 41 -6.70 -12.83 2.74
C VAL A 41 -7.29 -11.56 2.11
N ALA A 42 -7.08 -11.35 0.81
CA ALA A 42 -7.60 -10.20 0.06
C ALA A 42 -9.01 -10.43 -0.50
#